data_AF-A0A934F1A5-F1
#
_entry.id   AF-A0A934F1A5-F1
#
_cell.length_a   1.000
_cell.length_b   1.000
_cell.length_c   1.000
_cell.angle_alpha   90.00
_cell.angle_beta   90.00
_cell.angle_gamma   90.00
#
_symmetry.space_group_name_H-M   'P 1'
#
loop_
_entity.id
_entity.type
_entity.pdbx_description
1 polymer ?
#
loop_
_entity_poly.entity_id
_entity_poly.type
_entity_poly.pdbx_seq_one_letter_code
_entity_poly.pdbx_strand_id
1 'polypeptide(L)'
;MKWQLTWLMPAGLALAMGLGLGWQRLNLEPVRAELEVLRDRQGEMARLRAERARLQAQQVSDAELERLRADRAAIRRLQSEVSAVRTSAETKQQAAAARAAERFAVGQAMPSGEWKNAGAATPAAALETVLWAAAGGEVAALAQRIQFDVAGKRAADALFESLSPAEKAKHAGPAHFLAFLSIRDVPVGTATVQSWPQAPDYVQPVGLSLAAEGTKSRNVTLVFQRVGAEWKLRATEAAVAKYAAALQGK
;
A
#
# COMPACT_ATOMS: atom_id res chain seq x y z
N MET A 1 -98.53 71.83 35.41
CA MET A 1 -97.64 70.68 35.74
C MET A 1 -96.76 70.38 34.54
N LYS A 2 -95.57 70.98 34.53
CA LYS A 2 -94.42 70.66 33.66
C LYS A 2 -93.57 69.70 34.49
N TRP A 3 -93.13 68.53 33.97
CA TRP A 3 -91.96 67.73 34.45
C TRP A 3 -91.92 66.25 33.98
N GLN A 4 -92.16 65.93 32.69
CA GLN A 4 -91.96 64.54 32.21
C GLN A 4 -91.21 64.40 30.87
N LEU A 5 -90.75 65.49 30.25
CA LEU A 5 -90.12 65.42 28.92
C LEU A 5 -88.58 65.53 28.91
N THR A 6 -87.93 65.51 30.08
CA THR A 6 -86.47 65.63 30.20
C THR A 6 -85.71 64.30 30.31
N TRP A 7 -86.42 63.15 30.32
CA TRP A 7 -85.82 61.82 30.58
C TRP A 7 -85.71 60.89 29.35
N LEU A 8 -86.16 61.32 28.17
CA LEU A 8 -86.09 60.49 26.94
C LEU A 8 -84.80 60.68 26.12
N MET A 9 -84.04 61.75 26.33
CA MET A 9 -82.72 61.97 25.70
C MET A 9 -81.60 61.00 26.15
N PRO A 10 -81.42 60.66 27.44
CA PRO A 10 -80.33 59.75 27.84
C PRO A 10 -80.54 58.30 27.38
N ALA A 11 -81.80 57.86 27.23
CA ALA A 11 -82.12 56.49 26.81
C ALA A 11 -81.72 56.22 25.35
N GLY A 12 -81.94 57.18 24.45
CA GLY A 12 -81.52 57.06 23.04
C GLY A 12 -80.00 57.04 22.86
N LEU A 13 -79.27 57.81 23.68
CA LEU A 13 -77.81 57.87 23.64
C LEU A 13 -77.16 56.55 24.13
N ALA A 14 -77.72 55.94 25.18
CA ALA A 14 -77.27 54.66 25.71
C ALA A 14 -77.46 53.51 24.70
N LEU A 15 -78.56 53.52 23.96
CA LEU A 15 -78.87 52.51 22.94
C LEU A 15 -77.97 52.65 21.70
N ALA A 16 -77.69 53.89 21.27
CA ALA A 16 -76.71 54.16 20.21
C ALA A 16 -75.27 53.79 20.62
N MET A 17 -74.86 54.03 21.87
CA MET A 17 -73.57 53.56 22.39
C MET A 17 -73.49 52.03 22.45
N GLY A 18 -74.56 51.36 22.87
CA GLY A 18 -74.63 49.89 22.91
C GLY A 18 -74.48 49.25 21.52
N LEU A 19 -75.16 49.81 20.51
CA LEU A 19 -75.07 49.33 19.13
C LEU A 19 -73.69 49.63 18.50
N GLY A 20 -73.10 50.80 18.77
CA GLY A 20 -71.75 51.12 18.33
C GLY A 20 -70.68 50.18 18.92
N LEU A 21 -70.79 49.87 20.22
CA LEU A 21 -69.90 48.93 20.90
C LEU A 21 -70.09 47.48 20.41
N GLY A 22 -71.33 47.09 20.10
CA GLY A 22 -71.63 45.78 19.50
C GLY A 22 -71.03 45.62 18.10
N TRP A 23 -71.15 46.65 17.26
CA TRP A 23 -70.56 46.66 15.92
C TRP A 23 -69.03 46.66 15.97
N GLN A 24 -68.44 47.38 16.92
CA GLN A 24 -67.00 47.36 17.15
C GLN A 24 -66.50 45.97 17.56
N ARG A 25 -67.24 45.21 18.38
CA ARG A 25 -66.85 43.84 18.75
C ARG A 25 -66.94 42.87 17.58
N LEU A 26 -67.98 42.96 16.75
CA LEU A 26 -68.14 42.07 15.59
C LEU A 26 -67.06 42.30 14.53
N ASN A 27 -66.55 43.53 14.39
CA ASN A 27 -65.48 43.85 13.45
C ASN A 27 -64.06 43.57 14.00
N LEU A 28 -63.90 43.27 15.29
CA LEU A 28 -62.57 43.00 15.90
C LEU A 28 -62.13 41.54 15.78
N GLU A 29 -63.07 40.58 15.73
CA GLU A 29 -62.77 39.16 15.56
C GLU A 29 -62.02 38.82 14.26
N PRO A 30 -62.41 39.31 13.07
CA PRO A 30 -61.66 39.01 11.84
C PRO A 30 -60.24 39.58 11.89
N VAL A 31 -60.05 40.77 12.47
CA VAL A 31 -58.73 41.40 12.61
C VAL A 31 -57.82 40.59 13.54
N ARG A 32 -58.37 39.95 14.58
CA ARG A 32 -57.61 39.07 15.48
C ARG A 32 -57.19 37.78 14.78
N ALA A 33 -58.09 37.16 14.04
CA ALA A 33 -57.78 35.96 13.26
C ALA A 33 -56.70 36.24 12.19
N GLU A 34 -56.77 37.39 11.52
CA GLU A 34 -55.74 37.81 10.57
C GLU A 34 -54.38 38.05 11.25
N LEU A 35 -54.36 38.65 12.45
CA LEU A 35 -53.12 38.83 13.21
C LEU A 35 -52.51 37.51 13.67
N GLU A 36 -53.31 36.51 14.04
CA GLU A 36 -52.82 35.17 14.38
C GLU A 36 -52.20 34.48 13.17
N VAL A 37 -52.88 34.50 12.02
CA VAL A 37 -52.33 33.95 10.75
C VAL A 37 -51.04 34.67 10.35
N LEU A 38 -50.97 35.99 10.52
CA LEU A 38 -49.76 36.75 10.23
C LEU A 38 -48.61 36.41 11.19
N ARG A 39 -48.90 36.19 12.48
CA ARG A 39 -47.91 35.77 13.48
C ARG A 39 -47.37 34.37 13.18
N ASP A 40 -48.23 33.43 12.82
CA ASP A 40 -47.82 32.07 12.46
C ASP A 40 -46.92 32.07 11.23
N ARG A 41 -47.29 32.84 10.19
CA ARG A 41 -46.47 33.03 8.98
C ARG A 41 -45.11 33.67 9.30
N GLN A 42 -45.07 34.63 10.23
CA GLN A 42 -43.79 35.22 10.68
C GLN A 42 -42.93 34.20 11.43
N GLY A 43 -43.52 33.37 12.28
CA GLY A 43 -42.83 32.28 12.98
C GLY A 43 -42.24 31.24 12.03
N GLU A 44 -43.00 30.83 11.02
CA GLU A 44 -42.55 29.90 9.99
C GLU A 44 -41.39 30.47 9.18
N MET A 45 -41.48 31.74 8.76
CA MET A 45 -40.40 32.42 8.03
C MET A 45 -39.13 32.54 8.87
N ALA A 46 -39.26 32.78 10.19
CA ALA A 46 -38.12 32.82 11.10
C ALA A 46 -37.45 31.43 11.22
N ARG A 47 -38.25 30.36 11.34
CA ARG A 47 -37.76 28.99 11.38
C ARG A 47 -37.03 28.60 10.10
N LEU A 48 -37.59 28.92 8.93
CA LEU A 48 -36.96 28.63 7.64
C LEU A 48 -35.66 29.42 7.44
N ARG A 49 -35.59 30.67 7.92
CA ARG A 49 -34.34 31.45 7.90
C ARG A 49 -33.26 30.86 8.81
N ALA A 50 -33.64 30.43 10.01
CA ALA A 50 -32.72 29.76 10.94
C ALA A 50 -32.19 28.44 10.35
N GLU A 51 -33.06 27.64 9.74
CA GLU A 51 -32.68 26.39 9.10
C GLU A 51 -31.78 26.63 7.87
N ARG A 52 -32.11 27.62 7.04
CA ARG A 52 -31.27 28.01 5.90
C ARG A 52 -29.89 28.48 6.37
N ALA A 53 -29.81 29.26 7.44
CA ALA A 53 -28.54 29.70 8.00
C ALA A 53 -27.71 28.51 8.53
N ARG A 54 -28.37 27.55 9.20
CA ARG A 54 -27.73 26.31 9.66
C ARG A 54 -27.18 25.48 8.50
N LEU A 55 -27.95 25.29 7.44
CA LEU A 55 -27.54 24.53 6.26
C LEU A 55 -26.40 25.23 5.51
N GLN A 56 -26.44 26.56 5.39
CA GLN A 56 -25.34 27.33 4.79
C GLN A 56 -24.04 27.24 5.62
N ALA A 57 -24.13 27.22 6.95
CA ALA A 57 -22.97 27.01 7.81
C ALA A 57 -22.39 25.58 7.74
N GLN A 58 -23.18 24.59 7.31
CA GLN A 58 -22.74 23.22 7.09
C GLN A 58 -22.26 22.95 5.65
N GLN A 59 -22.52 23.87 4.71
CA GLN A 59 -22.02 23.72 3.36
C GLN A 59 -20.50 23.89 3.36
N VAL A 60 -19.82 22.87 2.84
CA VAL A 60 -18.39 22.90 2.54
C VAL A 60 -18.13 24.12 1.67
N SER A 61 -17.19 24.97 2.09
CA SER A 61 -16.87 26.18 1.33
C SER A 61 -16.40 25.84 -0.08
N ASP A 62 -16.71 26.70 -1.05
CA ASP A 62 -16.27 26.49 -2.44
C ASP A 62 -14.74 26.34 -2.54
N ALA A 63 -14.00 27.05 -1.69
CA ALA A 63 -12.55 26.94 -1.58
C ALA A 63 -12.09 25.52 -1.15
N GLU A 64 -12.81 24.91 -0.21
CA GLU A 64 -12.52 23.54 0.23
C GLU A 64 -12.91 22.51 -0.83
N LEU A 65 -14.01 22.72 -1.56
CA LEU A 65 -14.38 21.88 -2.70
C LEU A 65 -13.33 21.92 -3.82
N GLU A 66 -12.84 23.11 -4.17
CA GLU A 66 -11.77 23.28 -5.15
C GLU A 66 -10.46 22.63 -4.69
N ARG A 67 -10.11 22.77 -3.41
CA ARG A 67 -8.95 22.07 -2.83
C ARG A 67 -9.10 20.55 -2.95
N LEU A 68 -10.25 19.99 -2.57
CA LEU A 68 -10.49 18.55 -2.66
C LEU A 68 -10.49 18.05 -4.12
N ARG A 69 -10.95 18.87 -5.08
CA ARG A 69 -10.86 18.56 -6.51
C ARG A 69 -9.40 18.54 -6.99
N ALA A 70 -8.61 19.52 -6.59
CA ALA A 70 -7.19 19.59 -6.90
C ALA A 70 -6.43 18.39 -6.30
N ASP A 71 -6.69 18.04 -5.04
CA ASP A 71 -6.05 16.90 -4.36
C ASP A 71 -6.41 15.58 -5.05
N ARG A 72 -7.69 15.38 -5.42
CA ARG A 72 -8.13 14.19 -6.16
C ARG A 72 -7.48 14.09 -7.54
N ALA A 73 -7.32 15.22 -8.24
CA ALA A 73 -6.61 15.25 -9.53
C ALA A 73 -5.13 14.87 -9.36
N ALA A 74 -4.46 15.38 -8.32
CA ALA A 74 -3.08 15.04 -8.00
C ALA A 74 -2.91 13.55 -7.67
N ILE A 75 -3.80 12.98 -6.85
CA ILE A 75 -3.77 11.54 -6.52
C ILE A 75 -3.92 10.69 -7.78
N ARG A 76 -4.88 11.01 -8.67
CA ARG A 76 -5.06 10.27 -9.93
C ARG A 76 -3.83 10.33 -10.82
N ARG A 77 -3.19 11.50 -10.91
CA ARG A 77 -1.94 11.68 -11.66
C ARG A 77 -0.83 10.81 -11.08
N LEU A 78 -0.60 10.86 -9.77
CA LEU A 78 0.42 10.03 -9.11
C LEU A 78 0.15 8.54 -9.30
N GLN A 79 -1.11 8.11 -9.21
CA GLN A 79 -1.47 6.72 -9.47
C GLN A 79 -1.15 6.30 -10.92
N SER A 80 -1.35 7.18 -11.90
CA SER A 80 -1.00 6.91 -13.30
C SER A 80 0.51 6.89 -13.55
N GLU A 81 1.27 7.75 -12.85
CA GLU A 81 2.74 7.77 -12.94
C GLU A 81 3.33 6.49 -12.30
N VAL A 82 2.82 6.08 -11.14
CA VAL A 82 3.22 4.84 -10.46
C VAL A 82 2.90 3.61 -11.32
N SER A 83 1.71 3.54 -11.92
CA SER A 83 1.36 2.40 -12.79
C SER A 83 2.24 2.37 -14.04
N ALA A 84 2.52 3.51 -14.67
CA ALA A 84 3.41 3.60 -15.83
C ALA A 84 4.85 3.16 -15.51
N VAL A 85 5.40 3.62 -14.37
CA VAL A 85 6.75 3.22 -13.91
C VAL A 85 6.79 1.73 -13.61
N ARG A 86 5.75 1.19 -12.95
CA ARG A 86 5.66 -0.23 -12.64
C ARG A 86 5.61 -1.08 -13.90
N THR A 87 4.76 -0.75 -14.87
CA THR A 87 4.70 -1.47 -16.15
C THR A 87 6.03 -1.41 -16.89
N SER A 88 6.69 -0.24 -16.92
CA SER A 88 8.02 -0.10 -17.52
C SER A 88 9.07 -0.99 -16.85
N ALA A 89 9.06 -1.07 -15.52
CA ALA A 89 9.95 -1.93 -14.76
C ALA A 89 9.68 -3.42 -15.03
N GLU A 90 8.41 -3.84 -15.06
CA GLU A 90 8.00 -5.21 -15.38
C GLU A 90 8.45 -5.61 -16.79
N THR A 91 8.26 -4.76 -17.80
CA THR A 91 8.74 -5.02 -19.17
C THR A 91 10.26 -5.13 -19.24
N LYS A 92 11.00 -4.24 -18.57
CA LYS A 92 12.47 -4.31 -18.52
C LYS A 92 12.94 -5.59 -17.84
N GLN A 93 12.28 -6.00 -16.76
CA GLN A 93 12.60 -7.22 -16.03
C GLN A 93 12.31 -8.48 -16.87
N GLN A 94 11.20 -8.50 -17.61
CA GLN A 94 10.90 -9.59 -18.56
C GLN A 94 11.95 -9.69 -19.67
N ALA A 95 12.35 -8.55 -20.27
CA ALA A 95 13.40 -8.52 -21.27
C ALA A 95 14.76 -8.95 -20.71
N ALA A 96 15.08 -8.56 -19.47
CA ALA A 96 16.29 -9.03 -18.79
C ALA A 96 16.25 -10.53 -18.54
N ALA A 97 15.10 -11.08 -18.11
CA ALA A 97 14.94 -12.51 -17.87
C ALA A 97 15.05 -13.35 -19.15
N ALA A 98 14.53 -12.86 -20.28
CA ALA A 98 14.71 -13.51 -21.57
C ALA A 98 16.19 -13.55 -21.99
N ARG A 99 16.91 -12.43 -21.86
CA ARG A 99 18.35 -12.36 -22.13
C ARG A 99 19.18 -13.24 -21.18
N ALA A 100 18.76 -13.38 -19.92
CA ALA A 100 19.43 -14.26 -18.96
C ALA A 100 19.35 -15.73 -19.39
N ALA A 101 18.20 -16.16 -19.93
CA ALA A 101 18.03 -17.52 -20.43
C ALA A 101 18.99 -17.84 -21.59
N GLU A 102 19.22 -16.89 -22.49
CA GLU A 102 20.19 -17.03 -23.58
C GLU A 102 21.64 -17.04 -23.06
N ARG A 103 21.95 -16.12 -22.13
CA ARG A 103 23.30 -15.95 -21.55
C ARG A 103 23.78 -17.16 -20.74
N PHE A 104 22.87 -17.84 -20.05
CA PHE A 104 23.14 -19.03 -19.24
C PHE A 104 22.78 -20.34 -19.95
N ALA A 105 22.90 -20.36 -21.29
CA ALA A 105 22.82 -21.59 -22.06
C ALA A 105 23.91 -22.60 -21.60
N VAL A 106 23.60 -23.90 -21.71
CA VAL A 106 24.52 -24.95 -21.31
C VAL A 106 25.81 -24.87 -22.12
N GLY A 107 26.95 -24.92 -21.43
CA GLY A 107 28.29 -24.86 -22.02
C GLY A 107 28.81 -23.44 -22.28
N GLN A 108 27.98 -22.40 -22.14
CA GLN A 108 28.40 -21.02 -22.31
C GLN A 108 29.03 -20.48 -21.02
N ALA A 109 30.28 -20.01 -21.11
CA ALA A 109 30.96 -19.34 -20.01
C ALA A 109 30.55 -17.86 -19.96
N MET A 110 30.21 -17.40 -18.75
CA MET A 110 29.79 -16.02 -18.48
C MET A 110 30.74 -15.37 -17.46
N PRO A 111 31.47 -14.31 -17.84
CA PRO A 111 32.31 -13.55 -16.89
C PRO A 111 31.48 -12.86 -15.80
N SER A 112 32.07 -12.72 -14.63
CA SER A 112 31.43 -12.12 -13.44
C SER A 112 31.14 -10.63 -13.59
N GLY A 113 32.01 -9.88 -14.29
CA GLY A 113 31.77 -8.48 -14.63
C GLY A 113 30.59 -8.25 -15.57
N GLU A 114 30.04 -9.33 -16.13
CA GLU A 114 28.91 -9.32 -17.05
C GLU A 114 27.58 -9.72 -16.38
N TRP A 115 27.61 -10.20 -15.13
CA TRP A 115 26.38 -10.53 -14.40
C TRP A 115 25.63 -9.27 -13.98
N LYS A 116 24.30 -9.36 -13.96
CA LYS A 116 23.41 -8.25 -13.59
C LYS A 116 22.22 -8.74 -12.78
N ASN A 117 21.52 -7.81 -12.13
CA ASN A 117 20.23 -8.11 -11.56
C ASN A 117 19.18 -8.30 -12.67
N ALA A 118 18.87 -9.56 -13.01
CA ALA A 118 17.83 -9.94 -13.97
C ALA A 118 16.48 -10.23 -13.29
N GLY A 119 16.39 -10.10 -11.97
CA GLY A 119 15.22 -10.45 -11.18
C GLY A 119 15.09 -11.96 -10.95
N ALA A 120 13.86 -12.42 -10.69
CA ALA A 120 13.59 -13.80 -10.30
C ALA A 120 12.39 -14.43 -11.02
N ALA A 121 11.96 -13.87 -12.15
CA ALA A 121 10.79 -14.37 -12.87
C ALA A 121 11.03 -15.74 -13.53
N THR A 122 12.28 -16.05 -13.87
CA THR A 122 12.71 -17.34 -14.45
C THR A 122 13.89 -17.92 -13.66
N PRO A 123 14.14 -19.24 -13.74
CA PRO A 123 15.31 -19.85 -13.09
C PRO A 123 16.64 -19.22 -13.54
N ALA A 124 16.81 -18.94 -14.83
CA ALA A 124 18.03 -18.33 -15.38
C ALA A 124 18.21 -16.88 -14.88
N ALA A 125 17.13 -16.10 -14.79
CA ALA A 125 17.19 -14.75 -14.23
C ALA A 125 17.54 -14.77 -12.73
N ALA A 126 16.95 -15.71 -11.98
CA ALA A 126 17.26 -15.90 -10.57
C ALA A 126 18.72 -16.31 -10.36
N LEU A 127 19.25 -17.20 -11.22
CA LEU A 127 20.66 -17.59 -11.24
C LEU A 127 21.57 -16.37 -11.48
N GLU A 128 21.33 -15.60 -12.54
CA GLU A 128 22.14 -14.42 -12.86
C GLU A 128 22.13 -13.42 -11.69
N THR A 129 20.95 -13.18 -11.10
CA THR A 129 20.80 -12.28 -9.96
C THR A 129 21.51 -12.78 -8.71
N VAL A 130 21.47 -14.10 -8.43
CA VAL A 130 22.19 -14.71 -7.31
C VAL A 130 23.70 -14.58 -7.50
N LEU A 131 24.21 -14.87 -8.70
CA LEU A 131 25.64 -14.76 -9.01
C LEU A 131 26.12 -13.31 -8.96
N TRP A 132 25.35 -12.38 -9.55
CA TRP A 132 25.59 -10.94 -9.48
C TRP A 132 25.65 -10.46 -8.03
N ALA A 133 24.64 -10.81 -7.22
CA ALA A 133 24.58 -10.37 -5.84
C ALA A 133 25.74 -10.94 -5.01
N ALA A 134 26.10 -12.21 -5.25
CA ALA A 134 27.20 -12.85 -4.55
C ALA A 134 28.57 -12.24 -4.93
N ALA A 135 28.86 -12.04 -6.21
CA ALA A 135 30.13 -11.44 -6.64
C ALA A 135 30.24 -9.95 -6.31
N GLY A 136 29.12 -9.21 -6.33
CA GLY A 136 29.08 -7.80 -5.95
C GLY A 136 29.10 -7.55 -4.44
N GLY A 137 28.94 -8.59 -3.61
CA GLY A 137 28.82 -8.44 -2.17
C GLY A 137 27.47 -7.84 -1.72
N GLU A 138 26.43 -7.94 -2.54
CA GLU A 138 25.08 -7.42 -2.30
C GLU A 138 24.30 -8.36 -1.35
N VAL A 139 24.71 -8.39 -0.07
CA VAL A 139 24.19 -9.33 0.96
C VAL A 139 22.67 -9.29 1.04
N ALA A 140 22.08 -8.09 1.05
CA ALA A 140 20.63 -7.93 1.18
C ALA A 140 19.89 -8.47 -0.05
N ALA A 141 20.41 -8.23 -1.26
CA ALA A 141 19.82 -8.74 -2.48
C ALA A 141 19.91 -10.28 -2.53
N LEU A 142 21.04 -10.86 -2.17
CA LEU A 142 21.22 -12.31 -2.10
C LEU A 142 20.27 -12.94 -1.06
N ALA A 143 20.16 -12.33 0.13
CA ALA A 143 19.28 -12.80 1.20
C ALA A 143 17.80 -12.89 0.76
N GLN A 144 17.31 -11.92 -0.02
CA GLN A 144 15.95 -11.94 -0.55
C GLN A 144 15.70 -13.09 -1.54
N ARG A 145 16.76 -13.56 -2.20
CA ARG A 145 16.73 -14.69 -3.14
C ARG A 145 16.88 -16.04 -2.45
N ILE A 146 17.17 -16.11 -1.16
CA ILE A 146 17.26 -17.38 -0.42
C ILE A 146 15.86 -17.79 0.07
N GLN A 147 15.51 -19.05 -0.18
CA GLN A 147 14.36 -19.72 0.41
C GLN A 147 14.84 -20.94 1.19
N PHE A 148 14.53 -20.99 2.48
CA PHE A 148 14.80 -22.18 3.27
C PHE A 148 13.73 -23.24 3.03
N ASP A 149 14.12 -24.51 2.99
CA ASP A 149 13.17 -25.58 3.28
C ASP A 149 12.97 -25.71 4.80
N VAL A 150 12.06 -26.61 5.23
CA VAL A 150 11.68 -26.73 6.65
C VAL A 150 12.90 -27.06 7.52
N ALA A 151 13.74 -28.01 7.09
CA ALA A 151 14.93 -28.41 7.83
C ALA A 151 16.01 -27.32 7.81
N GLY A 152 16.26 -26.72 6.64
CA GLY A 152 17.18 -25.60 6.45
C GLY A 152 16.81 -24.38 7.27
N LYS A 153 15.51 -24.07 7.42
CA LYS A 153 15.04 -22.95 8.24
C LYS A 153 15.37 -23.17 9.71
N ARG A 154 15.06 -24.37 10.24
CA ARG A 154 15.38 -24.73 11.62
C ARG A 154 16.88 -24.67 11.88
N ALA A 155 17.69 -25.21 10.96
CA ALA A 155 19.15 -25.17 11.08
C ALA A 155 19.69 -23.72 11.01
N ALA A 156 19.14 -22.89 10.13
CA ALA A 156 19.54 -21.49 9.98
C ALA A 156 19.16 -20.67 11.23
N ASP A 157 17.98 -20.92 11.80
CA ASP A 157 17.56 -20.29 13.05
C ASP A 157 18.48 -20.71 14.20
N ALA A 158 18.78 -22.00 14.35
CA ALA A 158 19.69 -22.48 15.38
C ALA A 158 21.10 -21.88 15.23
N LEU A 159 21.62 -21.81 14.00
CA LEU A 159 22.91 -21.19 13.70
C LEU A 159 22.89 -19.69 14.03
N PHE A 160 21.84 -18.98 13.62
CA PHE A 160 21.70 -17.55 13.92
C PHE A 160 21.56 -17.30 15.42
N GLU A 161 20.81 -18.15 16.14
CA GLU A 161 20.62 -18.05 17.58
C GLU A 161 21.90 -18.32 18.38
N SER A 162 22.85 -19.08 17.83
CA SER A 162 24.16 -19.33 18.44
C SER A 162 25.08 -18.09 18.47
N LEU A 163 24.76 -17.04 17.70
CA LEU A 163 25.54 -15.82 17.65
C LEU A 163 25.36 -14.96 18.91
N SER A 164 26.39 -14.17 19.23
CA SER A 164 26.28 -13.17 20.29
C SER A 164 25.24 -12.09 19.92
N PRO A 165 24.63 -11.39 20.91
CA PRO A 165 23.69 -10.32 20.62
C PRO A 165 24.27 -9.21 19.73
N ALA A 166 25.57 -8.91 19.89
CA ALA A 166 26.27 -7.93 19.08
C ALA A 166 26.40 -8.35 17.60
N GLU A 167 26.64 -9.63 17.32
CA GLU A 167 26.67 -10.14 15.94
C GLU A 167 25.27 -10.25 15.34
N LYS A 168 24.27 -10.71 16.11
CA LYS A 168 22.86 -10.75 15.65
C LYS A 168 22.40 -9.37 15.19
N ALA A 169 22.75 -8.31 15.91
CA ALA A 169 22.37 -6.93 15.57
C ALA A 169 22.92 -6.44 14.22
N LYS A 170 24.00 -7.04 13.69
CA LYS A 170 24.57 -6.69 12.37
C LYS A 170 23.82 -7.31 11.20
N HIS A 171 22.85 -8.18 11.47
CA HIS A 171 22.19 -8.98 10.46
C HIS A 171 20.67 -8.89 10.61
N ALA A 172 19.96 -8.64 9.51
CA ALA A 172 18.50 -8.54 9.53
C ALA A 172 17.78 -9.87 9.85
N GLY A 173 18.51 -10.99 9.91
CA GLY A 173 17.99 -12.31 10.27
C GLY A 173 18.80 -13.47 9.68
N PRO A 174 18.31 -14.72 9.82
CA PRO A 174 19.03 -15.93 9.38
C PRO A 174 19.38 -15.95 7.89
N ALA A 175 18.47 -15.48 7.02
CA ALA A 175 18.73 -15.39 5.58
C ALA A 175 19.87 -14.41 5.25
N HIS A 176 19.87 -13.24 5.92
CA HIS A 176 20.90 -12.23 5.73
C HIS A 176 22.27 -12.71 6.24
N PHE A 177 22.28 -13.42 7.36
CA PHE A 177 23.50 -14.02 7.87
C PHE A 177 24.03 -15.11 6.94
N LEU A 178 23.18 -16.00 6.44
CA LEU A 178 23.60 -17.04 5.50
C LEU A 178 24.11 -16.45 4.17
N ALA A 179 23.47 -15.41 3.66
CA ALA A 179 23.93 -14.67 2.48
C ALA A 179 25.32 -14.05 2.69
N PHE A 180 25.56 -13.47 3.87
CA PHE A 180 26.86 -12.91 4.23
C PHE A 180 27.97 -13.98 4.23
N LEU A 181 27.69 -15.17 4.78
CA LEU A 181 28.64 -16.28 4.78
C LEU A 181 28.90 -16.84 3.38
N SER A 182 27.86 -16.91 2.54
CA SER A 182 27.94 -17.56 1.22
C SER A 182 28.63 -16.72 0.14
N ILE A 183 28.66 -15.40 0.27
CA ILE A 183 29.37 -14.51 -0.67
C ILE A 183 30.83 -14.94 -0.85
N ARG A 184 31.49 -15.40 0.22
CA ARG A 184 32.90 -15.82 0.19
C ARG A 184 33.14 -17.12 -0.60
N ASP A 185 32.09 -17.90 -0.81
CA ASP A 185 32.16 -19.19 -1.51
C ASP A 185 31.94 -19.06 -3.03
N VAL A 186 31.46 -17.91 -3.51
CA VAL A 186 31.25 -17.66 -4.94
C VAL A 186 32.52 -17.07 -5.53
N PRO A 187 33.26 -17.81 -6.39
CA PRO A 187 34.46 -17.29 -7.02
C PRO A 187 34.10 -16.14 -7.97
N VAL A 188 34.82 -15.03 -7.87
CA VAL A 188 34.72 -13.92 -8.83
C VAL A 188 35.59 -14.28 -10.03
N GLY A 189 34.96 -14.73 -11.12
CA GLY A 189 35.65 -15.09 -12.36
C GLY A 189 34.65 -15.41 -13.45
N THR A 190 34.46 -16.69 -13.79
CA THR A 190 33.51 -17.15 -14.80
C THR A 190 32.57 -18.22 -14.25
N ALA A 191 31.30 -18.16 -14.65
CA ALA A 191 30.33 -19.22 -14.41
C ALA A 191 29.96 -19.88 -15.74
N THR A 192 29.99 -21.21 -15.79
CA THR A 192 29.54 -22.00 -16.94
C THR A 192 28.43 -22.92 -16.48
N VAL A 193 27.26 -22.87 -17.13
CA VAL A 193 26.20 -23.84 -16.82
C VAL A 193 26.54 -25.18 -17.45
N GLN A 194 26.68 -26.22 -16.63
CA GLN A 194 26.96 -27.58 -17.09
C GLN A 194 25.67 -28.36 -17.36
N SER A 195 24.60 -28.09 -16.59
CA SER A 195 23.33 -28.78 -16.77
C SER A 195 22.13 -27.97 -16.31
N TRP A 196 21.07 -28.05 -17.13
CA TRP A 196 19.70 -27.65 -16.83
C TRP A 196 18.81 -28.88 -16.97
N PRO A 197 18.80 -29.83 -16.01
CA PRO A 197 17.94 -30.99 -16.11
C PRO A 197 16.47 -30.55 -16.18
N GLN A 198 15.67 -31.19 -17.03
CA GLN A 198 14.23 -31.00 -16.97
C GLN A 198 13.73 -31.46 -15.61
N ALA A 199 13.04 -30.57 -14.92
CA ALA A 199 12.52 -30.78 -13.58
C ALA A 199 11.08 -30.21 -13.52
N PRO A 200 10.30 -30.56 -12.49
CA PRO A 200 8.96 -30.01 -12.33
C PRO A 200 8.96 -28.48 -12.29
N ASP A 201 7.87 -27.84 -12.73
CA ASP A 201 7.73 -26.37 -12.89
C ASP A 201 7.94 -25.52 -11.62
N TYR A 202 8.20 -26.15 -10.48
CA TYR A 202 8.39 -25.52 -9.17
C TYR A 202 9.77 -25.78 -8.55
N VAL A 203 10.61 -26.67 -9.10
CA VAL A 203 11.99 -26.92 -8.64
C VAL A 203 12.90 -27.10 -9.85
N GLN A 204 14.01 -26.38 -9.89
CA GLN A 204 14.96 -26.41 -10.98
C GLN A 204 16.39 -26.56 -10.42
N PRO A 205 17.00 -27.76 -10.51
CA PRO A 205 18.42 -27.93 -10.26
C PRO A 205 19.23 -27.29 -11.40
N VAL A 206 20.39 -26.74 -11.07
CA VAL A 206 21.34 -26.16 -12.03
C VAL A 206 22.75 -26.58 -11.64
N GLY A 207 23.41 -27.34 -12.50
CA GLY A 207 24.82 -27.68 -12.35
C GLY A 207 25.68 -26.56 -12.93
N LEU A 208 26.59 -26.00 -12.13
CA LEU A 208 27.47 -24.90 -12.50
C LEU A 208 28.93 -25.29 -12.33
N SER A 209 29.78 -24.82 -13.23
CA SER A 209 31.22 -24.71 -12.99
C SER A 209 31.58 -23.26 -12.72
N LEU A 210 32.13 -22.98 -11.55
CA LEU A 210 32.59 -21.65 -11.16
C LEU A 210 34.12 -21.67 -11.13
N ALA A 211 34.76 -20.77 -11.86
CA ALA A 211 36.21 -20.61 -11.85
C ALA A 211 36.55 -19.17 -11.48
N ALA A 212 37.48 -18.96 -10.56
CA ALA A 212 38.13 -17.66 -10.40
C ALA A 212 39.40 -17.63 -11.27
N GLU A 213 39.88 -16.44 -11.58
CA GLU A 213 41.09 -16.28 -12.39
C GLU A 213 42.27 -17.03 -11.75
N GLY A 214 42.94 -17.88 -12.53
CA GLY A 214 44.09 -18.66 -12.06
C GLY A 214 43.80 -19.78 -11.04
N THR A 215 42.54 -20.10 -10.74
CA THR A 215 42.17 -21.16 -9.80
C THR A 215 41.40 -22.31 -10.44
N LYS A 216 41.52 -23.51 -9.86
CA LYS A 216 40.79 -24.70 -10.30
C LYS A 216 39.28 -24.45 -10.21
N SER A 217 38.56 -24.75 -11.28
CA SER A 217 37.10 -24.66 -11.30
C SER A 217 36.46 -25.56 -10.24
N ARG A 218 35.36 -25.10 -9.66
CA ARG A 218 34.53 -25.82 -8.70
C ARG A 218 33.18 -26.10 -9.32
N ASN A 219 32.76 -27.35 -9.27
CA ASN A 219 31.41 -27.71 -9.68
C ASN A 219 30.47 -27.57 -8.49
N VAL A 220 29.36 -26.85 -8.68
CA VAL A 220 28.34 -26.59 -7.66
C VAL A 220 26.98 -26.85 -8.27
N THR A 221 26.13 -27.55 -7.54
CA THR A 221 24.72 -27.69 -7.91
C THR A 221 23.91 -26.73 -7.06
N LEU A 222 23.25 -25.77 -7.70
CA LEU A 222 22.25 -24.91 -7.06
C LEU A 222 20.86 -25.46 -7.34
N VAL A 223 19.95 -25.33 -6.39
CA VAL A 223 18.55 -25.71 -6.58
C VAL A 223 17.70 -24.46 -6.44
N PHE A 224 16.95 -24.12 -7.46
CA PHE A 224 15.97 -23.04 -7.41
C PHE A 224 14.58 -23.62 -7.17
N GLN A 225 13.78 -22.96 -6.35
CA GLN A 225 12.40 -23.32 -6.07
C GLN A 225 11.49 -22.12 -6.35
N ARG A 226 10.34 -22.37 -6.97
CA ARG A 226 9.34 -21.36 -7.23
C ARG A 226 8.51 -21.09 -5.96
N VAL A 227 8.47 -19.83 -5.54
CA VAL A 227 7.69 -19.32 -4.40
C VAL A 227 6.80 -18.19 -4.93
N GLY A 228 5.54 -18.50 -5.18
CA GLY A 228 4.63 -17.61 -5.89
C GLY A 228 5.08 -17.35 -7.33
N ALA A 229 5.33 -16.09 -7.68
CA ALA A 229 5.81 -15.70 -9.01
C ALA A 229 7.34 -15.66 -9.14
N GLU A 230 8.08 -15.89 -8.06
CA GLU A 230 9.54 -15.77 -8.05
C GLU A 230 10.25 -17.12 -7.87
N TRP A 231 11.42 -17.25 -8.50
CA TRP A 231 12.38 -18.32 -8.28
C TRP A 231 13.40 -17.90 -7.24
N LYS A 232 13.59 -18.76 -6.23
CA LYS A 232 14.51 -18.51 -5.12
C LYS A 232 15.50 -19.66 -4.97
N LEU A 233 16.73 -19.34 -4.60
CA LEU A 233 17.76 -20.31 -4.25
C LEU A 233 17.32 -21.06 -3.00
N ARG A 234 17.12 -22.38 -3.12
CA ARG A 234 16.77 -23.25 -2.01
C ARG A 234 18.00 -23.50 -1.14
N ALA A 235 17.94 -23.04 0.11
CA ALA A 235 18.91 -23.37 1.15
C ALA A 235 18.43 -24.56 1.97
N THR A 236 19.15 -25.68 1.85
CA THR A 236 18.89 -26.92 2.58
C THR A 236 19.65 -26.93 3.91
N GLU A 237 19.27 -27.86 4.79
CA GLU A 237 20.02 -28.12 6.03
C GLU A 237 21.51 -28.39 5.78
N ALA A 238 21.85 -29.20 4.77
CA ALA A 238 23.24 -29.50 4.43
C ALA A 238 24.03 -28.25 4.03
N ALA A 239 23.41 -27.32 3.30
CA ALA A 239 24.03 -26.05 2.94
C ALA A 239 24.31 -25.19 4.19
N VAL A 240 23.38 -25.12 5.13
CA VAL A 240 23.57 -24.38 6.39
C VAL A 240 24.64 -25.04 7.26
N ALA A 241 24.62 -26.36 7.38
CA ALA A 241 25.58 -27.13 8.18
C ALA A 241 27.03 -26.93 7.69
N LYS A 242 27.24 -26.81 6.37
CA LYS A 242 28.55 -26.47 5.80
C LYS A 242 29.09 -25.16 6.38
N TYR A 243 28.27 -24.11 6.45
CA TYR A 243 28.70 -22.82 6.99
C TYR A 243 28.84 -22.83 8.51
N ALA A 244 27.99 -23.58 9.21
CA ALA A 244 28.13 -23.79 10.66
C ALA A 244 29.49 -24.43 11.00
N ALA A 245 29.89 -25.48 10.28
CA ALA A 245 31.19 -26.14 10.45
C ALA A 245 32.37 -25.18 10.17
N ALA A 246 32.24 -24.33 9.14
CA ALA A 246 33.26 -23.35 8.79
C ALA A 246 33.46 -22.24 9.85
N LEU A 247 32.47 -22.00 10.71
CA LEU A 247 32.56 -21.08 11.84
C LEU A 247 33.19 -21.71 13.09
N GLN A 248 33.05 -23.03 13.26
CA GLN A 248 33.64 -23.77 14.40
C GLN A 248 35.11 -24.14 14.18
N GLY A 249 35.53 -24.30 12.93
CA GLY A 249 36.92 -24.63 12.58
C GLY A 249 37.87 -23.44 12.47
N LYS A 250 37.47 -22.27 12.99
CA LYS A 250 38.27 -21.05 13.07
C LYS A 250 38.47 -20.66 14.52
#